data_AF-M1M782-F1
#
_entry.id   AF-M1M782-F1
#
_cell.length_a   1.000
_cell.length_b   1.000
_cell.length_c   1.000
_cell.angle_alpha   90.00
_cell.angle_beta   90.00
_cell.angle_gamma   90.00
#
_symmetry.space_group_name_H-M   'P 1'
#
loop_
_entity.id
_entity.type
_entity.pdbx_description
1 polymer ?
#
loop_
_entity_poly.entity_id
_entity_poly.type
_entity_poly.pdbx_seq_one_letter_code
_entity_poly.pdbx_strand_id
1 'polypeptide(L)'
;MALNKIDINNIATISRIEITKEEIGIFEKELNKVIKIIEKVQDIKIDDIEPLVSPISIIDTFNKHLREDINPQTCSQEFMETIIHNSPEFENNLFIVPKIIE
;
A
#
# COMPACT_ATOMS: atom_id res chain seq x y z
N MET A 1 10.30 -21.79 -2.70
CA MET A 1 8.91 -21.88 -2.19
C MET A 1 7.95 -21.56 -3.32
N ALA A 2 6.83 -22.28 -3.43
CA ALA A 2 5.83 -22.03 -4.46
C ALA A 2 4.49 -21.66 -3.82
N LEU A 3 3.89 -20.57 -4.30
CA LEU A 3 2.54 -20.15 -3.92
C LEU A 3 1.51 -21.05 -4.59
N ASN A 4 0.44 -21.36 -3.87
CA ASN A 4 -0.73 -22.06 -4.37
C ASN A 4 -1.92 -21.11 -4.54
N LYS A 5 -3.02 -21.58 -5.12
CA LYS A 5 -4.24 -20.78 -5.36
C LYS A 5 -4.87 -20.16 -4.09
N ILE A 6 -4.74 -20.82 -2.94
CA ILE A 6 -5.25 -20.28 -1.67
C ILE A 6 -4.42 -19.05 -1.28
N ASP A 7 -3.10 -19.12 -1.45
CA ASP A 7 -2.20 -17.99 -1.17
C ASP A 7 -2.51 -16.79 -2.07
N ILE A 8 -2.81 -17.03 -3.35
CA ILE A 8 -3.21 -15.97 -4.29
C ILE A 8 -4.50 -15.28 -3.85
N ASN A 9 -5.52 -16.04 -3.43
CA ASN A 9 -6.76 -15.47 -2.91
C ASN A 9 -6.52 -14.65 -1.63
N ASN A 10 -5.65 -15.13 -0.74
CA ASN A 10 -5.30 -14.42 0.48
C ASN A 10 -4.60 -13.09 0.17
N ILE A 11 -3.62 -13.10 -0.75
CA ILE A 11 -2.93 -11.88 -1.20
C ILE A 11 -3.93 -10.89 -1.80
N ALA A 12 -4.80 -11.34 -2.70
CA ALA A 12 -5.81 -10.50 -3.33
C ALA A 12 -6.77 -9.86 -2.30
N THR A 13 -7.17 -10.63 -1.29
CA THR A 13 -8.02 -10.15 -0.18
C THR A 13 -7.34 -9.04 0.62
N ILE A 14 -6.06 -9.20 0.97
CA ILE A 14 -5.28 -8.20 1.72
C ILE A 14 -5.05 -6.96 0.87
N SER A 15 -4.85 -7.12 -0.44
CA SER A 15 -4.68 -6.03 -1.39
C SER A 15 -5.98 -5.34 -1.80
N ARG A 16 -7.15 -5.83 -1.36
CA ARG A 16 -8.48 -5.34 -1.79
C ARG A 16 -8.67 -5.38 -3.32
N ILE A 17 -8.10 -6.40 -3.97
CA ILE A 17 -8.24 -6.62 -5.41
C ILE A 17 -9.17 -7.82 -5.60
N GLU A 18 -10.27 -7.63 -6.32
CA GLU A 18 -11.11 -8.73 -6.75
C GLU A 18 -10.44 -9.47 -7.92
N ILE A 19 -10.37 -10.79 -7.83
CA ILE A 19 -9.81 -11.66 -8.88
C ILE A 19 -10.80 -12.75 -9.23
N THR A 20 -10.96 -12.99 -10.53
CA THR A 20 -11.81 -14.05 -11.04
C THR A 20 -11.11 -15.42 -10.93
N LYS A 21 -11.89 -16.51 -11.00
CA LYS A 21 -11.35 -17.87 -10.96
C LYS A 21 -10.36 -18.17 -12.09
N GLU A 22 -10.56 -17.54 -13.24
CA GLU A 22 -9.71 -17.69 -14.43
C GLU A 22 -8.36 -16.99 -14.21
N GLU A 23 -8.38 -15.81 -13.60
CA GLU A 23 -7.19 -15.01 -13.30
C GLU A 23 -6.31 -15.63 -12.21
N ILE A 24 -6.90 -16.34 -11.24
CA ILE A 24 -6.13 -17.00 -10.16
C ILE A 24 -5.01 -17.88 -10.73
N GLY A 25 -5.28 -18.67 -11.76
CA GLY A 25 -4.28 -19.56 -12.36
C GLY A 25 -3.17 -18.78 -13.10
N ILE A 26 -3.51 -17.64 -13.69
CA ILE A 26 -2.56 -16.75 -14.35
C ILE A 26 -1.64 -16.12 -13.31
N PHE A 27 -2.22 -15.52 -12.26
CA PHE A 27 -1.46 -14.89 -11.18
C PHE A 27 -0.60 -15.88 -10.39
N GLU A 28 -1.09 -17.10 -10.15
CA GLU A 28 -0.29 -18.18 -9.56
C GLU A 28 0.99 -18.43 -10.35
N LYS A 29 0.88 -18.53 -11.69
CA LYS A 29 2.05 -18.77 -12.55
C LYS A 29 2.99 -17.57 -12.57
N GLU A 30 2.49 -16.35 -12.72
CA GLU A 30 3.31 -15.14 -12.82
C GLU A 30 4.00 -14.81 -11.48
N LEU A 31 3.30 -14.87 -10.35
CA LEU A 31 3.90 -14.60 -9.04
C LEU A 31 4.96 -15.65 -8.67
N ASN A 32 4.74 -16.91 -9.01
CA ASN A 32 5.76 -17.95 -8.82
C ASN A 32 7.01 -17.72 -9.69
N LYS A 33 6.90 -17.11 -10.87
CA LYS A 33 8.08 -16.70 -11.65
C LYS A 33 8.84 -15.57 -10.96
N VAL A 34 8.13 -14.57 -10.44
CA VAL A 34 8.74 -13.44 -9.72
C VAL A 34 9.46 -13.93 -8.46
N ILE A 35 8.85 -14.82 -7.68
CA ILE A 35 9.48 -15.39 -6.48
C ILE A 35 10.76 -16.13 -6.82
N LYS A 36 10.79 -16.91 -7.92
CA LYS A 36 12.03 -17.57 -8.38
C LYS A 36 13.16 -16.59 -8.71
N ILE A 37 12.85 -15.36 -9.11
CA ILE A 37 13.86 -14.32 -9.32
C ILE A 37 14.37 -13.82 -7.96
N ILE A 38 13.46 -13.59 -7.01
CA ILE A 38 13.79 -13.15 -5.65
C ILE A 38 14.63 -14.21 -4.91
N GLU A 39 14.37 -15.50 -5.13
CA GLU A 39 15.16 -16.60 -4.54
C GLU A 39 16.65 -16.51 -4.89
N LYS A 40 17.01 -16.00 -6.08
CA LYS A 40 18.42 -15.79 -6.44
C LYS A 40 19.13 -14.74 -5.59
N VAL A 41 18.38 -13.83 -4.97
CA VAL A 41 18.92 -12.80 -4.07
C VAL A 41 19.20 -13.39 -2.68
N GLN A 42 18.56 -14.50 -2.31
CA GLN A 42 18.76 -15.16 -1.01
C GLN A 42 20.13 -15.81 -0.87
N ASP A 43 20.81 -16.12 -1.99
CA ASP A 43 22.16 -16.68 -1.99
C ASP A 43 23.23 -15.66 -1.54
N ILE A 44 22.86 -14.39 -1.40
CA ILE A 44 23.76 -13.32 -0.99
C ILE A 44 23.85 -13.31 0.54
N LYS A 45 25.08 -13.45 1.07
CA LYS A 45 25.36 -13.38 2.51
C LYS A 45 25.19 -11.93 3.01
N ILE A 46 24.26 -11.71 3.94
CA ILE A 46 23.91 -10.39 4.47
C ILE A 46 23.89 -10.32 6.02
N ASP A 47 24.49 -11.30 6.72
CA ASP A 47 24.39 -11.47 8.18
C ASP A 47 24.79 -10.23 9.00
N ASP A 48 25.76 -9.46 8.51
CA ASP A 48 26.34 -8.30 9.20
C ASP A 48 25.97 -6.96 8.53
N ILE A 49 24.94 -6.94 7.68
CA ILE A 49 24.53 -5.74 6.92
C ILE A 49 23.23 -5.17 7.50
N GLU A 50 23.29 -3.93 7.99
CA GLU A 50 22.08 -3.23 8.43
C GLU A 50 21.18 -2.86 7.24
N PRO A 51 19.86 -3.09 7.33
CA PRO A 51 18.92 -2.71 6.28
C PRO A 51 18.89 -1.19 6.04
N LEU A 52 18.96 -0.79 4.78
CA LEU A 52 18.82 0.61 4.39
C LEU A 52 17.34 1.03 4.34
N VAL A 53 16.89 1.86 5.30
CA VAL A 53 15.48 2.31 5.40
C VAL A 53 15.16 3.44 4.42
N SER A 54 16.08 4.39 4.24
CA SER A 54 15.96 5.49 3.30
C SER A 54 17.32 5.80 2.70
N PRO A 55 17.43 6.15 1.40
CA PRO A 55 18.72 6.52 0.82
C PRO A 55 19.47 7.63 1.57
N ILE A 56 18.72 8.50 2.27
CA ILE A 56 19.27 9.63 3.01
C ILE A 56 19.65 9.28 4.46
N SER A 57 19.30 8.10 4.96
CA SER A 57 19.62 7.70 6.35
C SER A 57 21.12 7.45 6.58
N ILE A 58 21.91 7.36 5.51
CA ILE A 58 23.38 7.28 5.54
C ILE A 58 23.99 8.65 5.84
N ILE A 59 23.22 9.73 5.66
CA ILE A 59 23.60 11.10 5.99
C ILE A 59 23.03 11.39 7.38
N ASP A 60 23.85 11.21 8.42
CA ASP A 60 23.54 11.37 9.86
C ASP A 60 22.84 12.68 10.23
N THR A 61 22.84 13.67 9.34
CA THR A 61 22.33 15.01 9.57
C THR A 61 20.83 15.17 9.25
N PHE A 62 20.15 14.16 8.71
CA PHE A 62 18.69 14.22 8.52
C PHE A 62 17.95 14.04 9.83
N ASN A 63 18.04 15.09 10.65
CA ASN A 63 17.28 15.30 11.86
C ASN A 63 15.79 15.02 11.60
N LYS A 64 15.15 14.38 12.58
CA LYS A 64 13.71 14.20 12.64
C LYS A 64 13.05 15.58 12.59
N HIS A 65 12.63 16.00 11.41
CA HIS A 65 11.99 17.29 11.24
C HIS A 65 10.66 17.22 11.99
N LEU A 66 10.60 17.90 13.13
CA LEU A 66 9.36 18.10 13.85
C LEU A 66 8.64 19.26 13.18
N ARG A 67 7.38 19.03 12.84
CA ARG A 67 6.47 20.11 12.48
C ARG A 67 6.15 20.90 13.74
N GLU A 68 6.15 22.22 13.65
CA GLU A 68 5.71 23.08 14.75
C GLU A 68 4.24 22.80 15.11
N ASP A 69 3.92 22.88 16.41
CA ASP A 69 2.56 22.68 16.91
C ASP A 69 1.72 23.97 16.76
N ILE A 70 1.45 24.31 15.51
CA ILE A 70 0.63 25.46 15.13
C ILE A 70 -0.63 24.93 14.44
N ASN A 71 -1.77 25.56 14.74
CA ASN A 71 -3.03 25.25 14.10
C ASN A 71 -2.91 25.56 12.60
N PRO A 72 -3.06 24.56 11.70
CA PRO A 72 -3.05 24.82 10.27
C PRO A 72 -4.19 25.77 9.90
N GLN A 73 -4.02 26.54 8.84
CA GLN A 73 -5.11 27.34 8.28
C GLN A 73 -6.30 26.40 8.00
N THR A 74 -7.43 26.70 8.63
CA THR A 74 -8.66 25.92 8.50
C THR A 74 -9.05 25.78 7.03
N CYS A 75 -9.59 24.62 6.67
CA CYS A 75 -10.12 24.33 5.33
C CYS A 75 -11.05 25.48 4.89
N SER A 76 -10.60 26.31 3.95
CA SER A 76 -11.45 27.33 3.34
C SER A 76 -12.63 26.64 2.64
N GLN A 77 -13.69 27.40 2.38
CA GLN A 77 -14.83 26.86 1.64
C GLN A 77 -14.40 26.37 0.24
N GLU A 78 -13.47 27.09 -0.39
CA GLU A 78 -12.83 26.69 -1.65
C GLU A 78 -12.07 25.35 -1.50
N PHE A 79 -11.34 25.12 -0.40
CA PHE A 79 -10.66 23.85 -0.15
C PHE A 79 -11.64 22.69 0.03
N MET A 80 -12.75 22.91 0.75
CA MET A 80 -13.81 21.92 0.88
C MET A 80 -14.45 21.56 -0.47
N GLU A 81 -14.67 22.55 -1.34
CA GLU A 81 -15.18 22.30 -2.70
C GLU A 81 -14.24 21.40 -3.51
N THR A 82 -12.91 21.58 -3.40
CA THR A 82 -11.94 20.69 -4.07
C THR A 82 -11.99 19.25 -3.57
N ILE A 83 -12.29 19.06 -2.28
CA ILE A 83 -12.42 17.73 -1.68
C ILE A 83 -13.71 17.06 -2.17
N ILE A 84 -14.83 17.78 -2.12
CA ILE A 84 -16.15 17.27 -2.48
C ILE A 84 -16.20 16.88 -3.96
N HIS A 85 -15.58 17.67 -4.83
CA HIS A 85 -15.54 17.41 -6.27
C HIS A 85 -14.99 16.02 -6.62
N ASN A 86 -14.04 15.50 -5.84
CA ASN A 86 -13.43 14.19 -6.09
C ASN A 86 -14.17 13.03 -5.40
N SER A 87 -15.23 13.31 -4.64
CA SER A 87 -15.99 12.28 -3.95
C SER A 87 -16.96 11.57 -4.91
N PRO A 88 -17.02 10.24 -4.90
CA PRO A 88 -18.05 9.50 -5.63
C PRO A 88 -19.47 9.84 -5.15
N GLU A 89 -19.68 9.89 -3.83
CA GLU A 89 -20.95 10.25 -3.20
C GLU A 89 -20.69 11.13 -1.97
N PHE A 90 -21.41 12.25 -1.87
CA PHE A 90 -21.27 13.20 -0.77
C PHE A 90 -22.62 13.83 -0.46
N GLU A 91 -23.06 13.76 0.79
CA GLU A 91 -24.35 14.30 1.23
C GLU A 91 -24.25 14.78 2.68
N ASN A 92 -24.96 15.86 3.03
CA ASN A 92 -25.03 16.37 4.41
C ASN A 92 -23.66 16.57 5.08
N ASN A 93 -22.66 16.98 4.29
CA ASN A 93 -21.27 17.15 4.71
C ASN A 93 -20.56 15.84 5.15
N LEU A 94 -20.97 14.69 4.57
CA LEU A 94 -20.45 13.36 4.85
C LEU A 94 -20.12 12.61 3.55
N PHE A 95 -19.07 11.77 3.60
CA PHE A 95 -18.79 10.79 2.55
C PHE A 95 -19.68 9.57 2.73
N ILE A 96 -20.41 9.21 1.68
CA ILE A 96 -21.30 8.06 1.73
C ILE A 96 -20.53 6.83 1.29
N VAL A 97 -20.67 5.76 2.08
CA VAL A 97 -20.08 4.44 1.80
C VAL A 97 -21.16 3.38 1.89
N PRO A 98 -21.05 2.27 1.12
CA PRO A 98 -21.97 1.16 1.24
C PRO A 98 -21.99 0.63 2.67
N LYS A 99 -23.19 0.50 3.24
CA LYS A 99 -23.36 -0.10 4.56
C LYS A 99 -23.02 -1.59 4.46
N ILE A 100 -22.04 -2.04 5.22
CA ILE A 100 -21.76 -3.46 5.39
C ILE A 100 -22.86 -4.02 6.30
N ILE A 101 -23.69 -4.91 5.76
CA ILE A 101 -24.69 -5.68 6.51
C ILE A 101 -24.24 -7.14 6.39
N GLU A 102 -24.00 -7.79 7.54
CA GLU A 102 -23.74 -9.24 7.63
C GLU A 102 -25.05 -10.04 7.65
#